data_AF-A0A941JKW6-F1
#
_entry.id   AF-A0A941JKW6-F1
#
_cell.length_a   1.000
_cell.length_b   1.000
_cell.length_c   1.000
_cell.angle_alpha   90.00
_cell.angle_beta   90.00
_cell.angle_gamma   90.00
#
_symmetry.space_group_name_H-M   'P 1'
#
loop_
_entity.id
_entity.type
_entity.pdbx_description
1 polymer ?
#
loop_
_entity_poly.entity_id
_entity_poly.type
_entity_poly.pdbx_seq_one_letter_code
_entity_poly.pdbx_strand_id
1 'polypeptide(L)'
;MITVREDIAPPGLIDTKLYIMKTTNSFIISIPKINWSTELSNTDSPPDQFDHLLHSLTFHMYEGNCSELAECITTSIGKYENSK
;
A
#
# COMPACT_ATOMS: atom_id res chain seq x y z
N MET A 1 -13.74 -11.07 4.16
CA MET A 1 -13.32 -9.67 3.97
C MET A 1 -12.54 -9.28 5.21
N ILE A 2 -11.22 -9.11 5.10
CA ILE A 2 -10.38 -8.68 6.22
C ILE A 2 -9.95 -7.25 5.89
N THR A 3 -10.39 -6.30 6.73
CA THR A 3 -9.94 -4.92 6.67
C THR A 3 -8.92 -4.73 7.78
N VAL A 4 -7.68 -4.49 7.42
CA VAL A 4 -6.62 -4.22 8.38
C VAL A 4 -6.22 -2.76 8.31
N ARG A 5 -6.03 -2.19 9.49
CA ARG A 5 -5.54 -0.84 9.66
C ARG A 5 -4.17 -0.94 10.30
N GLU A 6 -3.15 -0.49 9.58
CA GLU A 6 -1.82 -0.29 10.11
C GLU A 6 -1.55 1.21 10.20
N ASP A 7 -0.99 1.63 11.33
CA ASP A 7 -0.43 2.97 11.45
C ASP A 7 0.98 2.90 10.84
N ILE A 8 1.15 3.49 9.66
CA ILE A 8 2.45 3.58 8.98
C ILE A 8 3.02 4.98 9.21
N ALA A 9 4.31 5.05 9.50
CA ALA A 9 5.04 6.31 9.65
C ALA A 9 6.18 6.41 8.62
N PRO A 10 5.87 6.46 7.31
CA PRO A 10 6.89 6.74 6.32
C PRO A 10 7.44 8.16 6.53
N PRO A 11 8.74 8.39 6.28
CA PRO A 11 9.34 9.72 6.43
C PRO A 11 8.65 10.72 5.51
N GLY A 12 8.10 11.79 6.11
CA GLY A 12 7.26 12.80 5.44
C GLY A 12 5.76 12.71 5.75
N LEU A 13 5.31 11.62 6.37
CA LEU A 13 3.89 11.34 6.61
C LEU A 13 3.66 10.88 8.07
N ILE A 14 3.79 11.82 9.01
CA ILE A 14 3.53 11.62 10.45
C ILE A 14 2.06 11.21 10.67
N ASP A 15 1.72 10.22 11.51
CA ASP A 15 0.33 9.79 11.78
C ASP A 15 -0.49 9.36 10.54
N THR A 16 0.12 8.61 9.64
CA THR A 16 -0.56 8.14 8.42
C THR A 16 -1.17 6.77 8.64
N LYS A 17 -2.48 6.67 8.38
CA LYS A 17 -3.20 5.41 8.49
C LYS A 17 -3.19 4.73 7.12
N LEU A 18 -2.57 3.55 7.07
CA LEU A 18 -2.67 2.65 5.94
C LEU A 18 -3.85 1.72 6.16
N TYR A 19 -4.78 1.72 5.21
CA TYR A 19 -5.87 0.77 5.18
C TYR A 19 -5.57 -0.24 4.10
N ILE A 20 -5.45 -1.51 4.49
CA ILE A 20 -5.29 -2.63 3.56
C ILE A 20 -6.52 -3.51 3.70
N MET A 21 -7.24 -3.66 2.61
CA MET A 21 -8.40 -4.54 2.53
C MET A 21 -8.08 -5.70 1.61
N LYS A 22 -8.02 -6.91 2.18
CA LYS A 22 -7.85 -8.12 1.39
C LYS A 22 -9.21 -8.60 0.87
N THR A 23 -9.35 -8.58 -0.45
CA THR A 23 -10.46 -9.23 -1.17
C THR A 23 -10.05 -10.63 -1.61
N THR A 24 -10.93 -11.33 -2.33
CA THR A 24 -10.68 -12.70 -2.81
C THR A 24 -9.46 -12.78 -3.72
N ASN A 25 -9.29 -11.80 -4.61
CA ASN A 25 -8.26 -11.81 -5.65
C ASN A 25 -7.32 -10.58 -5.62
N SER A 26 -7.61 -9.58 -4.79
CA SER A 26 -6.91 -8.30 -4.81
C SER A 26 -6.75 -7.69 -3.40
N PHE A 27 -5.74 -6.86 -3.21
CA PHE A 27 -5.56 -5.99 -2.05
C PHE A 27 -5.96 -4.56 -2.44
N ILE A 28 -6.93 -3.99 -1.74
CA ILE A 28 -7.27 -2.58 -1.86
C ILE A 28 -6.51 -1.83 -0.77
N ILE A 29 -5.69 -0.88 -1.17
CA ILE A 29 -4.93 -0.03 -0.27
C ILE A 29 -5.50 1.38 -0.33
N SER A 30 -5.64 2.01 0.84
CA SER A 30 -6.05 3.40 0.92
C SER A 30 -5.26 4.17 1.97
N ILE A 31 -4.87 5.38 1.61
CA ILE A 31 -4.21 6.35 2.47
C ILE A 31 -5.06 7.64 2.46
N PRO A 32 -5.99 7.79 3.42
CA PRO A 32 -6.90 8.94 3.45
C PRO A 32 -6.18 10.28 3.60
N LYS A 33 -5.01 10.29 4.25
CA LYS A 33 -4.24 11.51 4.50
C LYS A 33 -3.80 12.21 3.21
N ILE A 34 -3.57 11.44 2.14
CA ILE A 34 -3.21 11.97 0.82
C ILE A 34 -4.35 11.81 -0.19
N ASN A 35 -5.56 11.42 0.23
CA ASN A 35 -6.69 11.11 -0.66
C ASN A 35 -6.33 10.13 -1.78
N TRP A 36 -5.52 9.12 -1.46
CA TRP A 36 -5.05 8.15 -2.42
C TRP A 36 -5.55 6.75 -2.07
N SER A 37 -5.85 5.97 -3.10
CA SER A 37 -6.16 4.56 -2.98
C SER A 37 -5.80 3.84 -4.26
N THR A 38 -5.41 2.58 -4.14
CA THR A 38 -5.08 1.74 -5.27
C THR A 38 -5.53 0.30 -5.03
N GLU A 39 -5.74 -0.43 -6.11
CA GLU A 39 -6.00 -1.87 -6.09
C GLU A 39 -4.76 -2.58 -6.62
N LEU A 40 -4.36 -3.65 -5.94
CA LEU A 40 -3.28 -4.55 -6.34
C LEU A 40 -3.84 -5.96 -6.49
N SER A 41 -3.45 -6.69 -7.53
CA SER A 41 -3.87 -8.09 -7.65
C SER A 41 -3.02 -8.97 -6.71
N ASN A 42 -3.65 -9.89 -5.98
CA ASN A 42 -2.95 -10.88 -5.16
C ASN A 42 -2.15 -11.88 -6.02
N THR A 43 -2.41 -11.91 -7.33
CA THR A 43 -1.68 -12.75 -8.29
C THR A 43 -0.40 -12.11 -8.80
N ASP A 44 -0.24 -10.80 -8.60
CA ASP A 44 0.94 -10.07 -9.03
C ASP A 44 2.12 -10.40 -8.12
N SER A 45 3.32 -10.52 -8.69
CA SER A 45 4.51 -10.79 -7.89
C SER A 45 4.88 -9.59 -7.03
N PRO A 46 5.59 -9.75 -5.90
CA PRO A 46 6.01 -8.63 -5.05
C PRO A 46 6.69 -7.45 -5.79
N PRO A 47 7.57 -7.67 -6.79
CA PRO A 47 8.12 -6.55 -7.56
C PRO A 47 7.07 -5.87 -8.45
N ASP A 48 6.14 -6.62 -9.06
CA ASP A 48 5.05 -6.03 -9.86
C ASP A 48 4.11 -5.17 -9.00
N GLN A 49 3.82 -5.65 -7.77
CA GLN A 49 3.03 -4.90 -6.80
C GLN A 49 3.74 -3.60 -6.39
N PHE A 50 5.05 -3.64 -6.16
CA PHE A 50 5.85 -2.45 -5.85
C PHE A 50 5.85 -1.45 -7.01
N ASP A 51 6.05 -1.91 -8.24
CA ASP A 51 6.05 -1.04 -9.43
C ASP A 51 4.68 -0.38 -9.63
N HIS A 52 3.60 -1.14 -9.44
CA HIS A 52 2.24 -0.61 -9.49
C HIS A 52 1.98 0.45 -8.42
N LEU A 53 2.46 0.22 -7.19
CA LEU A 53 2.37 1.20 -6.10
C LEU A 53 3.15 2.47 -6.42
N LEU A 54 4.40 2.32 -6.87
CA LEU A 54 5.25 3.44 -7.23
C LEU A 54 4.62 4.27 -8.34
N HIS A 55 4.12 3.62 -9.38
CA HIS A 55 3.50 4.31 -10.52
C HIS A 55 2.20 5.00 -10.11
N SER A 56 1.36 4.36 -9.28
CA SER A 56 0.13 4.95 -8.76
C SER A 56 0.39 6.16 -7.85
N LEU A 57 1.40 6.08 -6.98
CA LEU A 57 1.81 7.20 -6.12
C LEU A 57 2.44 8.36 -6.92
N THR A 58 3.23 8.03 -7.95
CA THR A 58 3.82 9.01 -8.86
C THR A 58 2.74 9.71 -9.69
N PHE A 59 1.74 8.98 -10.19
CA PHE A 59 0.60 9.54 -10.90
C PHE A 59 -0.22 10.48 -10.00
N HIS A 60 -0.34 10.15 -8.71
CA HIS A 60 -0.98 11.00 -7.71
C HIS A 60 -0.18 12.27 -7.39
N MET A 61 1.00 12.45 -7.99
CA MET A 61 1.94 13.55 -7.73
C MET A 61 2.22 13.70 -6.23
N TYR A 62 2.34 12.58 -5.52
CA TYR A 62 2.71 12.61 -4.12
C TYR A 62 4.11 13.23 -4.00
N GLU A 63 4.20 14.40 -3.35
CA GLU A 63 5.45 15.17 -3.23
C GLU A 63 6.47 14.55 -2.25
N GLY A 64 6.10 13.47 -1.56
CA GLY A 64 7.00 12.74 -0.66
C GLY A 64 7.73 11.59 -1.35
N ASN A 65 8.42 10.77 -0.55
CA ASN A 65 9.19 9.64 -1.08
C ASN A 65 8.26 8.47 -1.48
N CYS A 66 7.83 8.44 -2.75
CA CYS A 66 6.97 7.38 -3.29
C CYS A 66 7.59 5.99 -3.14
N SER A 67 8.92 5.86 -3.27
CA SER A 67 9.63 4.58 -3.17
C SER A 67 9.58 4.01 -1.76
N GLU A 68 9.84 4.83 -0.74
CA GLU A 68 9.74 4.38 0.67
C GLU A 68 8.29 4.04 1.05
N LEU A 69 7.32 4.80 0.54
CA LEU A 69 5.91 4.53 0.79
C LEU A 69 5.49 3.19 0.15
N ALA A 70 5.86 2.97 -1.12
CA ALA A 70 5.61 1.71 -1.82
C ALA A 70 6.27 0.52 -1.10
N GLU A 71 7.52 0.66 -0.65
CA GLU A 71 8.23 -0.39 0.09
C GLU A 71 7.54 -0.73 1.42
N CYS A 72 7.09 0.29 2.15
CA CYS A 72 6.35 0.13 3.40
C CYS A 72 5.03 -0.62 3.19
N ILE A 73 4.30 -0.30 2.12
CA ILE A 73 3.05 -0.95 1.75
C ILE A 73 3.29 -2.41 1.34
N THR A 74 4.24 -2.67 0.44
CA THR A 74 4.59 -4.03 -0.02
C THR A 74 5.05 -4.90 1.16
N THR A 75 5.86 -4.36 2.07
CA THR A 75 6.28 -5.06 3.29
C THR A 75 5.08 -5.40 4.18
N SER A 76 4.13 -4.47 4.32
CA SER A 76 2.90 -4.68 5.10
C SER A 76 2.05 -5.79 4.46
N ILE A 77 1.84 -5.74 3.14
CA ILE A 77 1.13 -6.81 2.39
C ILE A 77 1.81 -8.17 2.58
N GLY A 78 3.14 -8.24 2.45
CA GLY A 78 3.88 -9.50 2.60
C GLY A 78 3.70 -10.17 3.98
N LYS A 79 3.50 -9.38 5.04
CA LYS A 79 3.13 -9.90 6.37
C LYS A 79 1.74 -10.55 6.36
N TYR A 80 0.77 -9.98 5.64
CA TYR A 80 -0.58 -10.56 5.50
C TYR A 80 -0.63 -11.78 4.59
N GLU A 81 0.28 -11.90 3.63
CA GLU A 81 0.41 -13.12 2.83
C GLU A 81 0.95 -14.30 3.65
N ASN A 82 1.87 -14.02 4.58
CA ASN A 82 2.49 -15.04 5.43
C ASN A 82 1.74 -15.36 6.72
N SER A 83 0.77 -14.54 7.17
CA SER A 83 0.01 -14.77 8.41
C SER A 83 -1.11 -15.82 8.25
N LYS A 84 -0.80 -16.94 7.58
CA LYS A 84 -1.71 -18.08 7.38
C LYS A 84 -1.65 -19.07 8.54
#